data_AF-A0A0A1CZJ2-F1
#
_entry.id   AF-A0A0A1CZJ2-F1
#
_cell.length_a   1.000
_cell.length_b   1.000
_cell.length_c   1.000
_cell.angle_alpha   90.00
_cell.angle_beta   90.00
_cell.angle_gamma   90.00
#
_symmetry.space_group_name_H-M   'P 1'
#
loop_
_entity.id
_entity.type
_entity.pdbx_description
1 polymer ?
#
loop_
_entity_poly.entity_id
_entity_poly.type
_entity_poly.pdbx_seq_one_letter_code
_entity_poly.pdbx_strand_id
1 'polypeptide(L)' 'MPSSSVRPVSGTQCTIESGEYRAVVASVGAGLRSLTHSGRNLVVPFAADEVRPGNQGANLIP' A
#
# COMPACT_ATOMS: atom_id res chain seq x y z
N MET A 1 -7.31 25.21 -12.93
CA MET A 1 -6.12 24.75 -12.18
C MET A 1 -6.06 23.23 -12.33
N PRO A 2 -5.01 22.62 -12.91
CA PRO A 2 -4.91 21.17 -12.85
C PRO A 2 -4.74 20.79 -11.38
N SER A 3 -5.67 20.00 -10.84
CA SER A 3 -5.55 19.45 -9.49
C SER A 3 -4.33 18.55 -9.49
N SER A 4 -3.23 19.00 -8.88
CA SER A 4 -2.00 18.24 -8.82
C SER A 4 -2.29 16.95 -8.05
N SER A 5 -2.36 15.84 -8.78
CA SER A 5 -2.41 14.50 -8.20
C SER A 5 -1.14 14.34 -7.37
N VAL A 6 -1.26 14.52 -6.05
CA VAL A 6 -0.19 14.27 -5.10
C VAL A 6 0.21 12.82 -5.27
N ARG A 7 1.34 12.60 -5.94
CA ARG A 7 1.93 11.27 -6.01
C ARG A 7 2.42 10.93 -4.61
N PRO A 8 2.02 9.77 -4.05
CA PRO A 8 2.55 9.30 -2.78
C PRO A 8 4.08 9.27 -2.79
N VAL A 9 4.69 9.59 -1.66
CA VAL A 9 6.16 9.58 -1.48
C VAL A 9 6.76 8.19 -1.74
N SER A 10 5.96 7.13 -1.61
CA SER A 10 6.33 5.75 -1.91
C SER A 10 6.10 5.32 -3.38
N GLY A 11 5.87 6.28 -4.29
CA GLY A 11 5.57 6.02 -5.70
C GLY A 11 4.11 5.69 -5.98
N THR A 12 3.86 5.00 -7.10
CA THR A 12 2.51 4.68 -7.57
C THR A 12 1.87 3.63 -6.68
N GLN A 13 0.56 3.77 -6.43
CA GLN A 13 -0.23 2.77 -5.75
C GLN A 13 -0.78 1.74 -6.75
N CYS A 14 -0.51 0.47 -6.49
CA CYS A 14 -1.07 -0.67 -7.20
C CYS A 14 -2.11 -1.36 -6.32
N THR A 15 -3.37 -1.41 -6.77
CA THR A 15 -4.43 -2.16 -6.09
C THR A 15 -4.65 -3.47 -6.82
N ILE A 16 -4.66 -4.59 -6.08
CA ILE A 16 -4.90 -5.94 -6.60
C ILE A 16 -6.12 -6.49 -5.89
N GLU A 17 -7.10 -6.96 -6.65
CA GLU A 17 -8.38 -7.47 -6.12
C GLU A 17 -8.65 -8.87 -6.69
N SER A 18 -9.10 -9.79 -5.84
CA SER A 18 -9.46 -11.16 -6.22
C SER A 18 -10.48 -11.73 -5.23
N GLY A 19 -11.73 -11.90 -5.70
CA GLY A 19 -12.84 -12.21 -4.82
C GLY A 19 -12.96 -11.17 -3.70
N GLU A 20 -12.99 -11.65 -2.45
CA GLU A 20 -13.06 -10.80 -1.25
C GLU A 20 -11.72 -10.22 -0.80
N TYR A 21 -10.62 -10.59 -1.47
CA TYR A 21 -9.29 -10.06 -1.18
C TYR A 21 -9.02 -8.75 -1.89
N ARG A 22 -8.40 -7.83 -1.16
CA ARG A 22 -7.89 -6.58 -1.70
C ARG A 22 -6.53 -6.26 -1.08
N ALA A 23 -5.53 -6.06 -1.92
CA ALA A 23 -4.18 -5.70 -1.54
C ALA A 23 -3.79 -4.36 -2.16
N VAL A 24 -3.07 -3.54 -1.40
CA VAL A 24 -2.53 -2.26 -1.87
C VAL A 24 -1.01 -2.28 -1.72
N VAL A 25 -0.30 -2.14 -2.83
CA VAL A 25 1.16 -2.21 -2.90
C VAL A 25 1.72 -0.88 -3.41
N ALA A 26 2.76 -0.39 -2.75
CA ALA A 26 3.54 0.74 -3.22
C ALA A 26 4.60 0.29 -4.24
N SER A 27 4.77 1.04 -5.33
CA SER A 27 5.75 0.69 -6.37
C SER A 27 7.20 0.76 -5.88
N VAL A 28 7.51 1.67 -4.93
CA VAL A 28 8.85 1.76 -4.34
C VAL A 28 9.00 0.73 -3.23
N GLY A 29 10.02 -0.13 -3.33
CA GLY A 29 10.32 -1.18 -2.35
C GLY A 29 9.29 -2.32 -2.27
N ALA A 30 8.33 -2.37 -3.21
CA ALA A 30 7.25 -3.35 -3.26
C ALA A 30 6.48 -3.49 -1.92
N GLY A 31 6.29 -2.37 -1.22
CA GLY A 31 5.74 -2.37 0.13
C GLY A 31 4.24 -2.64 0.17
N LEU A 32 3.81 -3.64 0.94
CA LEU A 32 2.39 -3.93 1.19
C LEU A 32 1.81 -2.95 2.21
N ARG A 33 0.91 -2.07 1.77
CA ARG A 33 0.26 -1.03 2.58
C ARG A 33 -0.95 -1.52 3.34
N SER A 34 -1.75 -2.35 2.70
CA SER A 34 -2.93 -2.96 3.29
C SER A 34 -3.23 -4.27 2.60
N LEU A 35 -3.75 -5.21 3.37
CA LEU A 35 -4.32 -6.45 2.88
C LEU A 35 -5.61 -6.67 3.65
N THR A 36 -6.73 -6.77 2.92
CA THR A 36 -8.03 -7.04 3.50
C THR A 36 -8.66 -8.27 2.90
N HIS A 37 -9.47 -8.97 3.69
CA HIS A 37 -10.39 -10.00 3.24
C HIS A 37 -11.79 -9.70 3.81
N SER A 38 -12.78 -9.54 2.94
CA SER A 38 -14.15 -9.13 3.30
C SER A 38 -14.16 -7.89 4.21
N GLY A 39 -13.34 -6.88 3.85
CA GLY A 39 -13.23 -5.62 4.59
C GLY A 39 -12.43 -5.69 5.90
N ARG A 40 -12.01 -6.87 6.35
CA ARG A 40 -11.18 -7.03 7.56
C ARG A 40 -9.70 -6.92 7.22
N ASN A 41 -8.97 -6.04 7.92
CA ASN A 41 -7.51 -5.94 7.83
C ASN A 41 -6.84 -7.23 8.30
N LEU A 42 -5.96 -7.78 7.46
CA LEU A 42 -5.14 -8.95 7.75
C LEU A 42 -3.70 -8.58 8.15
N VAL A 43 -3.29 -7.33 7.89
CA VAL A 43 -2.04 -6.72 8.32
C VAL A 43 -2.33 -5.36 8.95
N VAL A 44 -1.38 -4.80 9.69
CA VAL A 44 -1.48 -3.42 10.17
C VAL A 44 -1.33 -2.47 8.97
N PRO A 45 -2.33 -1.64 8.66
CA PRO A 45 -2.27 -0.75 7.52
C PRO A 45 -1.50 0.54 7.83
N PHE A 46 -1.00 1.21 6.79
CA PHE A 46 -0.46 2.58 6.87
C PHE A 46 -0.89 3.42 5.66
N ALA A 47 -1.03 4.73 5.86
CA ALA A 47 -1.69 5.61 4.89
C ALA A 47 -0.82 5.91 3.66
N ALA A 48 -1.44 6.14 2.50
CA ALA A 48 -0.73 6.33 1.22
C ALA A 48 0.30 7.47 1.25
N ASP A 49 -0.04 8.55 1.93
CA ASP A 49 0.78 9.74 2.17
C ASP A 49 1.76 9.60 3.33
N GLU A 50 1.70 8.50 4.08
CA GLU A 50 2.59 8.22 5.20
C GLU A 50 3.86 7.49 4.71
N VAL A 51 5.01 7.99 5.18
CA VAL A 51 6.25 7.21 5.15
C VAL A 51 6.05 6.06 6.12
N ARG A 52 6.06 4.85 5.58
CA ARG A 52 5.96 3.59 6.32
C ARG A 52 6.61 3.66 7.73
N PRO A 53 5.87 3.28 8.78
CA PRO A 53 6.42 3.08 10.12
C PRO A 53 7.35 1.86 10.18
N GLY A 54 8.66 2.10 10.36
CA GLY A 54 9.67 1.04 10.44
C GLY A 54 9.68 0.12 9.21
N ASN A 55 9.61 -1.19 9.42
CA ASN A 55 9.66 -2.21 8.36
C ASN A 55 8.28 -2.80 7.97
N GLN A 56 7.18 -2.12 8.31
CA GLN A 56 5.82 -2.65 8.11
C GLN A 56 5.46 -2.94 6.64
N GLY A 57 5.33 -4.23 6.29
CA GLY A 57 4.96 -4.69 4.95
C GLY A 57 6.13 -4.71 3.95
N ALA A 58 7.38 -4.79 4.41
CA ALA A 58 8.57 -4.64 3.54
C ALA A 58 8.88 -5.95 2.88
N ASN A 59 9.39 -5.88 1.66
CA ASN A 59 10.24 -6.95 1.20
C ASN A 59 11.61 -6.80 1.87
N LEU A 60 11.95 -7.71 2.79
CA LEU A 60 13.16 -7.59 3.62
C LEU A 60 14.42 -8.13 2.96
N ILE A 61 14.24 -9.06 2.03
CA ILE A 61 15.29 -9.70 1.27
C ILE A 61 14.76 -9.98 -0.15
N PRO A 62 15.63 -10.05 -1.16
CA PRO A 62 15.34 -10.79 -2.38
C PRO A 62 15.00 -12.26 -2.09
#